data_AF-A0A2D4L360-F1
#
_entry.id   AF-A0A2D4L360-F1
#
_cell.length_a   1.000
_cell.length_b   1.000
_cell.length_c   1.000
_cell.angle_alpha   90.00
_cell.angle_beta   90.00
_cell.angle_gamma   90.00
#
_symmetry.space_group_name_H-M   'P 1'
#
loop_
_entity.id
_entity.type
_entity.pdbx_description
1 polymer ?
#
loop_
_entity_poly.entity_id
_entity_poly.type
_entity_poly.pdbx_seq_one_letter_code
_entity_poly.pdbx_strand_id
1 'polypeptide(L)'
;GAGKAQNRWRDQREEGLGEYYMKKYAKSSVGETVYGGSDELSDDITQQQLLPGVKDPNLWTVKCKIGEERSTAIALMRKFIAYQFTDTPLQIKSVVAPEHVKGYIYVEAYKQTHVKQAIEGVGNLRMGYWNQQMVPIKEMTDVLKVVKEMTNLKPKSWVRLKRGIYKNDIAQVDYVEPSQNQISLKMIPRIDFDRIKERMS
;
A
#
# COMPACT_ATOMS: atom_id res chain seq x y z
N GLY A 1 27.24 64.57 -2.40
CA GLY A 1 27.05 63.51 -1.40
C GLY A 1 25.77 62.72 -1.66
N ALA A 2 25.77 61.86 -2.68
CA ALA A 2 24.58 61.16 -3.17
C ALA A 2 24.32 59.78 -2.50
N GLY A 3 25.27 59.25 -1.72
CA GLY A 3 25.17 57.90 -1.15
C GLY A 3 24.31 57.76 0.11
N LYS A 4 24.01 58.85 0.84
CA LYS A 4 23.23 58.77 2.10
C LYS A 4 21.72 58.86 1.90
N ALA A 5 21.25 59.42 0.78
CA ALA A 5 19.82 59.50 0.50
C ALA A 5 19.27 58.15 0.01
N GLN A 6 20.02 57.43 -0.84
CA GLN A 6 19.50 56.24 -1.53
C GLN A 6 19.22 55.04 -0.60
N ASN A 7 19.94 54.91 0.53
CA ASN A 7 19.67 53.85 1.52
C ASN A 7 18.37 54.09 2.30
N ARG A 8 18.05 55.34 2.61
CA ARG A 8 16.87 55.66 3.45
C ARG A 8 15.53 55.40 2.74
N TRP A 9 15.51 55.47 1.41
CA TRP A 9 14.33 55.17 0.57
C TRP A 9 14.16 53.69 0.24
N ARG A 10 15.18 52.85 0.52
CA ARG A 10 15.13 51.41 0.33
C ARG A 10 14.64 50.71 1.61
N ASP A 11 15.14 51.13 2.77
CA ASP A 11 14.72 50.61 4.07
C ASP A 11 13.23 50.89 4.35
N GLN A 12 12.72 52.10 4.03
CA GLN A 12 11.28 52.40 4.20
C GLN A 12 10.35 51.58 3.29
N ARG A 13 10.85 51.08 2.15
CA ARG A 13 10.09 50.18 1.27
C ARG A 13 10.15 48.74 1.76
N GLU A 14 11.29 48.29 2.26
CA GLU A 14 11.47 46.94 2.81
C GLU A 14 10.68 46.76 4.12
N GLU A 15 10.64 47.77 5.01
CA GLU A 15 9.80 47.76 6.21
C GLU A 15 8.29 47.77 5.87
N GLY A 16 7.86 48.59 4.90
CA GLY A 16 6.47 48.62 4.45
C GLY A 16 6.01 47.33 3.75
N LEU A 17 6.92 46.65 3.04
CA LEU A 17 6.68 45.32 2.47
C LEU A 17 6.59 44.26 3.56
N GLY A 18 7.47 44.30 4.57
CA GLY A 18 7.44 43.42 5.73
C GLY A 18 6.12 43.53 6.51
N GLU A 19 5.65 44.76 6.76
CA GLU A 19 4.35 45.01 7.39
C GLU A 19 3.17 44.57 6.51
N TYR A 20 3.25 44.75 5.18
CA TYR A 20 2.23 44.25 4.26
C TYR A 20 2.13 42.72 4.31
N TYR A 21 3.27 42.01 4.27
CA TYR A 21 3.30 40.56 4.36
C TYR A 21 2.85 40.05 5.75
N MET A 22 3.29 40.69 6.84
CA MET A 22 2.76 40.37 8.17
C MET A 22 1.25 40.62 8.25
N LYS A 23 0.73 41.75 7.79
CA LYS A 23 -0.70 42.06 7.86
C LYS A 23 -1.55 41.13 6.99
N LYS A 24 -1.01 40.65 5.86
CA LYS A 24 -1.68 39.73 4.93
C LYS A 24 -1.70 38.28 5.41
N TYR A 25 -0.69 37.84 6.16
CA TYR A 25 -0.57 36.45 6.61
C TYR A 25 -0.75 36.23 8.12
N ALA A 26 -0.66 37.27 8.95
CA ALA A 26 -0.88 37.17 10.40
C ALA A 26 -2.35 37.03 10.81
N LYS A 27 -3.29 37.15 9.87
CA LYS A 27 -4.73 36.90 10.10
C LYS A 27 -5.21 35.50 9.70
N SER A 28 -4.33 34.61 9.20
CA SER A 28 -4.70 33.23 8.88
C SER A 28 -4.27 32.20 9.93
N SER A 29 -3.92 32.64 11.15
CA SER A 29 -3.57 31.76 12.27
C SER A 29 -4.65 31.62 13.35
N VAL A 30 -5.88 32.10 13.14
CA VAL A 30 -7.02 31.82 14.02
C VAL A 30 -8.24 31.54 13.16
N GLY A 31 -8.94 30.44 13.46
CA GLY A 31 -9.98 29.87 12.62
C GLY A 31 -11.22 30.72 12.42
N GLU A 32 -12.08 30.13 11.60
CA GLU A 32 -13.52 30.34 11.44
C GLU A 32 -14.05 31.30 10.36
N THR A 33 -14.68 30.64 9.38
CA THR A 33 -15.95 30.97 8.72
C THR A 33 -15.85 31.63 7.34
N VAL A 34 -15.70 30.79 6.31
CA VAL A 34 -16.24 31.06 4.98
C VAL A 34 -17.38 30.09 4.74
N TYR A 35 -18.60 30.61 4.83
CA TYR A 35 -19.82 29.97 4.36
C TYR A 35 -19.77 29.93 2.81
N GLY A 36 -19.77 28.72 2.23
CA GLY A 36 -20.06 28.50 0.81
C GLY A 36 -19.10 27.53 0.12
N GLY A 37 -19.45 26.23 0.13
CA GLY A 37 -18.84 25.21 -0.75
C GLY A 37 -17.79 24.32 -0.08
N SER A 38 -18.20 23.58 0.95
CA SER A 38 -17.42 22.48 1.53
C SER A 38 -17.57 21.21 0.70
N ASP A 39 -17.09 21.22 -0.54
CA ASP A 39 -16.87 19.98 -1.30
C ASP A 39 -15.53 20.09 -2.03
N GLU A 40 -14.62 19.20 -1.64
CA GLU A 40 -13.44 18.76 -2.38
C GLU A 40 -12.25 19.74 -2.42
N LEU A 41 -11.49 19.77 -1.32
CA LEU A 41 -10.03 19.79 -1.47
C LEU A 41 -9.68 18.67 -2.47
N SER A 42 -9.04 18.99 -3.59
CA SER A 42 -8.78 17.99 -4.62
C SER A 42 -8.02 16.80 -4.02
N ASP A 43 -8.46 15.57 -4.33
CA ASP A 43 -7.88 14.34 -3.79
C ASP A 43 -6.35 14.32 -3.91
N ASP A 44 -5.81 14.91 -4.98
CA ASP A 44 -4.37 15.06 -5.20
C ASP A 44 -3.66 15.88 -4.12
N ILE A 45 -4.27 16.97 -3.64
CA ILE A 45 -3.70 17.81 -2.57
C ILE A 45 -3.76 17.07 -1.23
N THR A 46 -4.82 16.31 -0.98
CA THR A 46 -4.95 15.50 0.25
C THR A 46 -3.94 14.35 0.29
N GLN A 47 -3.70 13.68 -0.85
CA GLN A 47 -2.75 12.57 -0.94
C GLN A 47 -1.29 13.01 -0.78
N GLN A 48 -0.92 14.20 -1.22
CA GLN A 48 0.44 14.73 -1.02
C GLN A 48 0.79 14.94 0.45
N GLN A 49 -0.18 15.27 1.31
CA GLN A 49 0.04 15.41 2.76
C GLN A 49 0.27 14.08 3.47
N LEU A 50 -0.12 12.96 2.86
CA LEU A 50 -0.01 11.60 3.41
C LEU A 50 1.30 10.90 3.00
N LEU A 51 2.18 11.58 2.27
CA LEU A 51 3.47 11.03 1.87
C LEU A 51 4.41 10.91 3.07
N PRO A 52 5.22 9.85 3.14
CA PRO A 52 6.15 9.64 4.24
C PRO A 52 7.20 10.75 4.31
N GLY A 53 7.32 11.36 5.48
CA GLY A 53 8.30 12.38 5.82
C GLY A 53 9.46 11.85 6.65
N VAL A 54 10.46 12.71 6.89
CA VAL A 54 11.70 12.36 7.64
C VAL A 54 11.43 12.03 9.12
N LYS A 55 10.29 12.47 9.66
CA LYS A 55 9.88 12.22 11.05
C LYS A 55 9.08 10.92 11.21
N ASP A 56 8.65 10.33 10.11
CA ASP A 56 7.83 9.12 10.12
C ASP A 56 8.72 7.87 10.30
N PRO A 57 8.17 6.79 10.86
CA PRO A 57 8.92 5.55 11.00
C PRO A 57 9.32 4.99 9.62
N ASN A 58 10.51 4.39 9.56
CA ASN A 58 10.98 3.75 8.34
C ASN A 58 10.31 2.40 8.13
N LEU A 59 10.29 1.94 6.88
CA LEU A 59 9.85 0.60 6.53
C LEU A 59 11.07 -0.30 6.29
N TRP A 60 11.03 -1.53 6.81
CA TRP A 60 12.14 -2.49 6.75
C TRP A 60 11.70 -3.78 6.09
N THR A 61 12.47 -4.30 5.13
CA THR A 61 12.25 -5.60 4.53
C THR A 61 12.83 -6.70 5.42
N VAL A 62 12.05 -7.76 5.62
CA VAL A 62 12.47 -8.95 6.37
C VAL A 62 12.16 -10.19 5.54
N LYS A 63 13.16 -11.05 5.31
CA LYS A 63 12.97 -12.34 4.64
C LYS A 63 12.03 -13.23 5.47
N CYS A 64 10.99 -13.73 4.82
CA CYS A 64 9.99 -14.62 5.37
C CYS A 64 10.01 -15.95 4.61
N LYS A 65 9.62 -17.03 5.29
CA LYS A 65 9.30 -18.30 4.63
C LYS A 65 8.19 -18.07 3.58
N ILE A 66 8.43 -18.52 2.35
CA ILE A 66 7.51 -18.32 1.22
C ILE A 66 6.16 -19.00 1.53
N GLY A 67 5.06 -18.27 1.33
CA GLY A 67 3.69 -18.74 1.57
C GLY A 67 3.21 -18.59 3.02
N GLU A 68 4.06 -18.12 3.91
CA GLU A 68 3.76 -17.88 5.33
C GLU A 68 3.71 -16.39 5.68
N GLU A 69 3.69 -15.49 4.70
CA GLU A 69 3.79 -14.03 4.93
C GLU A 69 2.58 -13.53 5.72
N ARG A 70 1.37 -13.91 5.29
CA ARG A 70 0.11 -13.54 5.96
C ARG A 70 0.01 -14.15 7.36
N SER A 71 0.32 -15.44 7.52
CA SER A 71 0.30 -16.11 8.82
C SER A 71 1.30 -15.48 9.78
N THR A 72 2.47 -15.09 9.28
CA THR A 72 3.53 -14.44 10.06
C THR A 72 3.16 -13.02 10.48
N ALA A 73 2.52 -12.23 9.62
CA ALA A 73 2.01 -10.91 10.00
C ALA A 73 0.98 -11.01 11.14
N ILE A 74 0.05 -11.98 11.06
CA ILE A 74 -0.92 -12.25 12.13
C ILE A 74 -0.21 -12.72 13.41
N ALA A 75 0.82 -13.57 13.31
CA ALA A 75 1.59 -14.02 14.45
C ALA A 75 2.32 -12.86 15.14
N LEU A 76 2.90 -11.92 14.37
CA LEU A 76 3.51 -10.71 14.92
C LEU A 76 2.48 -9.78 15.58
N MET A 77 1.28 -9.66 15.02
CA MET A 77 0.19 -8.91 15.67
C MET A 77 -0.20 -9.52 17.02
N ARG A 78 -0.32 -10.85 17.10
CA ARG A 78 -0.57 -11.57 18.36
C ARG A 78 0.57 -11.36 19.36
N LYS A 79 1.83 -11.45 18.90
CA LYS A 79 3.01 -11.18 19.72
C LYS A 79 3.01 -9.75 20.26
N PHE A 80 2.68 -8.76 19.42
CA PHE A 80 2.57 -7.36 19.82
C PHE A 80 1.56 -7.18 20.96
N ILE A 81 0.35 -7.73 20.79
CA ILE A 81 -0.72 -7.66 21.81
C ILE A 81 -0.31 -8.35 23.11
N ALA A 82 0.36 -9.50 23.03
CA ALA A 82 0.78 -10.26 24.20
C ALA A 82 1.85 -9.54 25.05
N TYR A 83 2.76 -8.80 24.41
CA TYR A 83 3.88 -8.15 25.08
C TYR A 83 3.65 -6.68 25.44
N GLN A 84 2.54 -6.07 25.01
CA GLN A 84 2.30 -4.62 25.14
C GLN A 84 2.31 -4.10 26.60
N PHE A 85 1.99 -4.96 27.58
CA PHE A 85 1.96 -4.64 29.01
C PHE A 85 3.05 -5.37 29.81
N THR A 86 4.11 -5.81 29.14
CA THR A 86 5.28 -6.45 29.78
C THR A 86 6.45 -5.47 29.85
N ASP A 87 7.52 -5.85 30.54
CA ASP A 87 8.76 -5.06 30.58
C ASP A 87 9.49 -5.00 29.23
N THR A 88 9.10 -5.83 28.26
CA THR A 88 9.73 -5.91 26.93
C THR A 88 8.71 -5.72 25.79
N PRO A 89 8.05 -4.56 25.70
CA PRO A 89 7.06 -4.31 24.66
C PRO A 89 7.72 -4.18 23.28
N LEU A 90 6.99 -4.60 22.23
CA LEU A 90 7.44 -4.45 20.86
C LEU A 90 7.36 -2.98 20.42
N GLN A 91 8.43 -2.48 19.81
CA GLN A 91 8.56 -1.06 19.40
C GLN A 91 8.24 -0.81 17.91
N ILE A 92 7.79 -1.85 17.20
CA ILE A 92 7.31 -1.76 15.81
C ILE A 92 5.93 -1.08 15.77
N LYS A 93 5.57 -0.48 14.64
CA LYS A 93 4.30 0.24 14.45
C LYS A 93 3.28 -0.57 13.66
N SER A 94 3.72 -1.19 12.57
CA SER A 94 2.90 -2.05 11.74
C SER A 94 3.72 -3.14 11.06
N VAL A 95 3.03 -4.11 10.49
CA VAL A 95 3.58 -5.15 9.62
C VAL A 95 2.72 -5.23 8.37
N VAL A 96 3.34 -5.16 7.20
CA VAL A 96 2.66 -5.23 5.91
C VAL A 96 3.10 -6.50 5.18
N ALA A 97 2.12 -7.27 4.69
CA ALA A 97 2.33 -8.47 3.88
C ALA A 97 1.48 -8.37 2.60
N PRO A 98 1.96 -7.65 1.57
CA PRO A 98 1.22 -7.51 0.31
C PRO A 98 1.05 -8.86 -0.39
N GLU A 99 -0.14 -9.15 -0.91
CA GLU A 99 -0.48 -10.48 -1.46
C GLU A 99 0.34 -10.87 -2.71
N HIS A 100 0.84 -9.88 -3.45
CA HIS A 100 1.68 -10.08 -4.62
C HIS A 100 3.17 -10.31 -4.27
N VAL A 101 3.59 -10.04 -3.04
CA VAL A 101 4.98 -10.20 -2.59
C VAL A 101 5.15 -11.56 -1.94
N LYS A 102 6.18 -12.32 -2.37
CA LYS A 102 6.49 -13.65 -1.84
C LYS A 102 7.89 -13.67 -1.23
N GLY A 103 8.02 -14.33 -0.08
CA GLY A 103 9.27 -14.50 0.64
C GLY A 103 9.71 -13.30 1.47
N TYR A 104 8.88 -12.27 1.60
CA TYR A 104 9.21 -11.06 2.34
C TYR A 104 7.97 -10.50 3.06
N ILE A 105 8.22 -9.86 4.20
CA ILE A 105 7.28 -8.97 4.86
C ILE A 105 7.96 -7.61 5.06
N TYR A 106 7.16 -6.57 5.28
CA TYR A 106 7.63 -5.24 5.62
C TYR A 106 7.25 -4.92 7.06
N VAL A 107 8.18 -4.38 7.83
CA VAL A 107 7.97 -4.02 9.23
C VAL A 107 8.27 -2.54 9.40
N GLU A 108 7.32 -1.80 9.95
CA GLU A 108 7.44 -0.35 10.18
C GLU A 108 8.04 -0.10 11.56
N ALA A 109 9.18 0.59 11.62
CA ALA A 109 9.86 0.95 12.85
C ALA A 109 10.87 2.09 12.65
N TYR A 110 11.09 2.87 13.71
CA TYR A 110 12.10 3.94 13.69
C TYR A 110 13.54 3.43 13.55
N LYS A 111 13.86 2.28 14.15
CA LYS A 111 15.22 1.73 14.20
C LYS A 111 15.23 0.26 13.78
N GLN A 112 16.30 -0.16 13.11
CA GLN A 112 16.54 -1.57 12.75
C GLN A 112 16.51 -2.49 13.97
N THR A 113 17.03 -2.02 15.11
CA THR A 113 17.06 -2.78 16.37
C THR A 113 15.66 -3.14 16.88
N HIS A 114 14.67 -2.27 16.66
CA HIS A 114 13.28 -2.54 17.05
C HIS A 114 12.69 -3.68 16.21
N VAL A 115 13.02 -3.73 14.91
CA VAL A 115 12.63 -4.83 14.03
C VAL A 115 13.30 -6.12 14.48
N LYS A 116 14.61 -6.09 14.72
CA LYS A 116 15.39 -7.27 15.12
C LYS A 116 14.86 -7.90 16.41
N GLN A 117 14.53 -7.09 17.42
CA GLN A 117 13.92 -7.54 18.67
C GLN A 117 12.51 -8.11 18.45
N ALA A 118 11.70 -7.44 17.63
CA ALA A 118 10.32 -7.88 17.36
C ALA A 118 10.26 -9.25 16.65
N ILE A 119 11.17 -9.52 15.72
CA ILE A 119 11.18 -10.78 14.93
C ILE A 119 11.97 -11.92 15.60
N GLU A 120 12.61 -11.65 16.74
CA GLU A 120 13.34 -12.65 17.50
C GLU A 120 12.41 -13.79 17.96
N GLY A 121 12.88 -15.03 17.83
CA GLY A 121 12.11 -16.24 18.14
C GLY A 121 11.00 -16.58 17.13
N VAL A 122 10.80 -15.80 16.07
CA VAL A 122 9.79 -16.09 15.04
C VAL A 122 10.39 -17.00 13.96
N GLY A 123 9.99 -18.28 13.97
CA GLY A 123 10.56 -19.30 13.09
C GLY A 123 10.54 -18.95 11.59
N ASN A 124 9.42 -18.42 11.09
CA ASN A 124 9.26 -18.02 9.68
C ASN A 124 10.16 -16.85 9.26
N LEU A 125 10.73 -16.10 10.21
CA LEU A 125 11.57 -14.92 9.96
C LEU A 125 13.05 -15.19 10.28
N ARG A 126 13.42 -16.43 10.61
CA ARG A 126 14.80 -16.80 10.97
C ARG A 126 15.81 -16.43 9.87
N MET A 127 15.43 -16.58 8.60
CA MET A 127 16.28 -16.21 7.45
C MET A 127 16.49 -14.68 7.34
N GLY A 128 15.54 -13.90 7.84
CA GLY A 128 15.57 -12.44 7.85
C GLY A 128 16.11 -11.83 9.13
N TYR A 129 16.51 -12.62 10.13
CA TYR A 129 16.92 -12.14 11.46
C TYR A 129 18.26 -11.37 11.45
N TRP A 130 19.20 -11.76 10.59
CA TRP A 130 20.53 -11.16 10.56
C TRP A 130 20.63 -9.92 9.68
N ASN A 131 19.75 -9.79 8.69
CA ASN A 131 19.80 -8.70 7.71
C ASN A 131 18.38 -8.20 7.39
N GLN A 132 18.06 -6.99 7.87
CA GLN A 132 16.87 -6.23 7.50
C GLN A 132 17.31 -5.03 6.68
N GLN A 133 16.73 -4.82 5.51
CA GLN A 133 17.08 -3.71 4.64
C GLN A 133 16.03 -2.61 4.77
N MET A 134 16.47 -1.36 4.87
CA MET A 134 15.57 -0.22 4.88
C MET A 134 15.00 0.01 3.47
N VAL A 135 13.69 0.20 3.38
CA VAL A 135 13.02 0.61 2.14
C VAL A 135 13.29 2.10 1.92
N PRO A 136 13.76 2.52 0.74
CA PRO A 136 13.90 3.93 0.41
C PRO A 136 12.57 4.67 0.56
N ILE A 137 12.59 5.90 1.09
CA ILE A 137 11.36 6.70 1.33
C ILE A 137 10.50 6.84 0.07
N LYS A 138 11.14 6.96 -1.10
CA LYS A 138 10.48 7.07 -2.40
C LYS A 138 9.69 5.82 -2.81
N GLU A 139 10.03 4.66 -2.26
CA GLU A 139 9.43 3.36 -2.58
C GLU A 139 8.41 2.91 -1.51
N MET A 140 8.28 3.64 -0.40
CA MET A 140 7.38 3.26 0.70
C MET A 140 5.91 3.22 0.25
N THR A 141 5.50 4.15 -0.61
CA THR A 141 4.13 4.20 -1.16
C THR A 141 3.85 3.05 -2.12
N ASP A 142 4.86 2.60 -2.87
CA ASP A 142 4.71 1.48 -3.80
C ASP A 142 4.44 0.15 -3.08
N VAL A 143 4.93 -0.02 -1.85
CA VAL A 143 4.63 -1.21 -1.02
C VAL A 143 3.12 -1.34 -0.73
N LEU A 144 2.43 -0.21 -0.58
CA LEU A 144 0.99 -0.16 -0.29
C LEU A 144 0.13 -0.11 -1.55
N LYS A 145 0.75 -0.07 -2.74
CA LYS A 145 0.03 0.02 -4.00
C LYS A 145 -0.73 -1.27 -4.27
N VAL A 146 -2.06 -1.17 -4.25
CA VAL A 146 -2.94 -2.27 -4.67
C VAL A 146 -3.10 -2.20 -6.19
N VAL A 147 -2.35 -3.05 -6.90
CA VAL A 147 -2.62 -3.29 -8.32
C VAL A 147 -3.82 -4.22 -8.42
N LYS A 148 -5.00 -3.66 -8.71
CA LYS A 148 -6.11 -4.47 -9.19
C LYS A 148 -5.72 -4.96 -10.58
N GLU A 149 -5.29 -6.22 -10.69
CA GLU A 149 -5.26 -6.90 -11.98
C GLU A 149 -6.70 -7.07 -12.46
N MET A 150 -7.26 -6.03 -13.07
CA MET A 150 -8.49 -6.17 -13.84
C MET A 150 -8.11 -6.93 -15.10
N THR A 151 -8.31 -8.24 -15.10
CA THR A 151 -8.34 -9.00 -16.35
C THR A 151 -9.53 -8.50 -17.16
N ASN A 152 -9.27 -7.61 -18.12
CA ASN A 152 -10.27 -7.13 -19.07
C ASN A 152 -10.67 -8.27 -20.02
N LEU A 153 -11.56 -9.14 -19.54
CA LEU A 153 -12.17 -10.20 -20.33
C LEU A 153 -13.19 -9.57 -21.26
N LYS A 154 -12.99 -9.73 -22.56
CA LYS A 154 -13.92 -9.28 -23.59
C LYS A 154 -14.71 -10.47 -24.13
N PRO A 155 -16.01 -10.30 -24.46
CA PRO A 155 -16.71 -11.27 -25.27
C PRO A 155 -15.91 -11.59 -26.54
N LYS A 156 -15.93 -12.86 -26.94
CA LYS A 156 -15.17 -13.45 -28.06
C LYS A 156 -13.65 -13.55 -27.87
N SER A 157 -13.10 -13.12 -26.73
CA SER A 157 -11.70 -13.41 -26.38
C SER A 157 -11.48 -14.90 -26.09
N TRP A 158 -10.21 -15.33 -26.13
CA TRP A 158 -9.80 -16.72 -25.84
C TRP A 158 -9.15 -16.80 -24.46
N VAL A 159 -9.52 -17.82 -23.69
CA VAL A 159 -8.98 -18.09 -22.36
C VAL A 159 -8.52 -19.54 -22.23
N ARG A 160 -7.77 -19.84 -21.18
CA ARG A 160 -7.31 -21.19 -20.86
C ARG A 160 -7.80 -21.62 -19.48
N LEU A 161 -8.37 -22.82 -19.38
CA LEU A 161 -8.91 -23.32 -18.13
C LEU A 161 -7.77 -23.77 -17.20
N LYS A 162 -7.82 -23.32 -15.93
CA LYS A 162 -6.78 -23.63 -14.93
C LYS A 162 -6.96 -25.00 -14.25
N ARG A 163 -8.19 -25.55 -14.24
CA ARG A 163 -8.57 -26.76 -13.45
C ARG A 163 -9.66 -27.57 -14.20
N GLY A 164 -9.90 -28.80 -13.75
CA GLY A 164 -10.94 -29.71 -14.28
C GLY A 164 -10.47 -30.61 -15.44
N ILE A 165 -11.41 -31.36 -16.04
CA ILE A 165 -11.13 -32.26 -17.18
C ILE A 165 -10.67 -31.51 -18.43
N TYR A 166 -11.05 -30.24 -18.54
CA TYR A 166 -10.68 -29.32 -19.62
C TYR A 166 -9.44 -28.48 -19.27
N LYS A 167 -8.65 -28.88 -18.26
CA LYS A 167 -7.46 -28.13 -17.83
C LYS A 167 -6.51 -27.95 -19.03
N ASN A 168 -6.03 -26.72 -19.19
CA ASN A 168 -5.17 -26.27 -20.28
C ASN A 168 -5.82 -26.18 -21.67
N ASP A 169 -7.11 -26.51 -21.81
CA ASP A 169 -7.84 -26.30 -23.06
C ASP A 169 -8.11 -24.82 -23.32
N ILE A 170 -8.19 -24.47 -24.60
CA ILE A 170 -8.58 -23.14 -25.07
C ILE A 170 -10.10 -23.09 -25.17
N ALA A 171 -10.70 -22.02 -24.64
CA ALA A 171 -12.13 -21.77 -24.65
C ALA A 171 -12.44 -20.35 -25.08
N GLN A 172 -13.53 -20.16 -25.84
CA GLN A 172 -13.97 -18.82 -26.21
C GLN A 172 -14.84 -18.26 -25.10
N VAL A 173 -14.62 -17.01 -24.72
CA VAL A 173 -15.56 -16.26 -23.87
C VAL A 173 -16.78 -15.93 -24.71
N ASP A 174 -17.93 -16.53 -24.40
CA ASP A 174 -19.17 -16.21 -25.10
C ASP A 174 -19.86 -15.00 -24.47
N TYR A 175 -19.97 -15.00 -23.15
CA TYR A 175 -20.59 -13.94 -22.37
C TYR A 175 -19.81 -13.70 -21.07
N VAL A 176 -19.69 -12.43 -20.69
CA VAL A 176 -19.13 -12.00 -19.41
C VAL A 176 -20.26 -11.41 -18.60
N GLU A 177 -20.52 -11.97 -17.42
CA GLU A 177 -21.55 -11.45 -16.54
C GLU A 177 -21.19 -10.04 -16.06
N PRO A 178 -22.16 -9.10 -15.94
CA PRO A 178 -21.87 -7.74 -15.47
C PRO A 178 -21.24 -7.69 -14.07
N SER A 179 -21.53 -8.67 -13.22
CA SER A 179 -20.92 -8.83 -11.89
C SER A 179 -19.44 -9.26 -11.94
N GLN A 180 -18.95 -9.70 -13.11
CA GLN A 180 -17.62 -10.26 -13.36
C GLN A 180 -17.24 -11.46 -12.47
N ASN A 181 -18.20 -12.09 -11.79
CA ASN A 181 -17.95 -13.27 -10.97
C ASN A 181 -17.89 -14.57 -11.80
N GLN A 182 -18.62 -14.64 -12.92
CA GLN A 182 -18.67 -15.80 -13.80
C GLN A 182 -18.60 -15.39 -15.28
N ILE A 183 -18.14 -16.33 -16.10
CA ILE A 183 -18.09 -16.19 -17.56
C ILE A 183 -18.65 -17.46 -18.21
N SER A 184 -19.42 -17.29 -19.28
CA SER A 184 -19.89 -18.40 -20.11
C SER A 184 -18.84 -18.71 -21.17
N LEU A 185 -18.44 -19.98 -21.25
CA LEU A 185 -17.40 -20.44 -22.16
C LEU A 185 -17.96 -21.36 -23.24
N LYS A 186 -17.54 -21.13 -24.49
CA LYS A 186 -17.76 -22.04 -25.60
C LYS A 186 -16.56 -22.98 -25.72
N MET A 187 -16.80 -24.28 -25.57
CA MET A 187 -15.77 -25.33 -25.55
C MET A 187 -16.20 -26.56 -26.33
N ILE A 188 -15.23 -27.42 -26.66
CA ILE A 188 -15.45 -28.74 -27.24
C ILE A 188 -15.55 -29.77 -26.10
N PRO A 189 -16.66 -30.53 -25.98
CA PRO A 189 -16.82 -31.49 -24.90
C PRO A 189 -15.87 -32.69 -25.04
N ARG A 190 -15.38 -33.20 -23.92
CA ARG A 190 -14.53 -34.41 -23.80
C ARG A 190 -15.29 -35.46 -22.97
N ILE A 191 -16.37 -35.98 -23.52
CA ILE A 191 -17.23 -36.96 -22.86
C ILE A 191 -17.20 -38.30 -23.59
N ASP A 192 -17.10 -39.38 -22.82
CA ASP A 192 -17.26 -40.74 -23.33
C ASP A 192 -18.75 -41.11 -23.22
N PHE A 193 -19.46 -41.05 -24.34
CA PHE A 193 -20.91 -41.28 -24.41
C PHE A 193 -21.32 -42.71 -23.94
N ASP A 194 -20.38 -43.64 -23.84
CA ASP A 194 -20.65 -45.07 -23.64
C ASP A 194 -20.79 -45.50 -22.17
N ARG A 195 -20.26 -44.74 -21.19
CA ARG A 195 -20.35 -45.11 -19.77
C ARG A 195 -21.70 -44.80 -19.12
N ILE A 196 -22.56 -44.02 -19.80
CA ILE A 196 -23.89 -43.60 -19.33
C ILE A 196 -24.96 -44.65 -19.68
N LYS A 197 -24.74 -45.44 -20.75
CA LYS A 197 -25.68 -46.46 -21.19
C LYS A 197 -25.75 -47.67 -20.24
N GLU A 198 -24.63 -48.02 -19.61
CA GLU A 198 -24.52 -49.20 -18.72
C GLU A 198 -25.16 -49.04 -17.34
N ARG A 199 -25.43 -47.82 -16.85
CA ARG A 199 -26.12 -47.59 -15.56
C ARG A 199 -27.63 -47.32 -15.70
N MET A 200 -28.11 -47.16 -16.93
CA MET A 200 -29.54 -47.02 -17.24
C MET A 200 -30.16 -48.27 -17.87
N SER A 201 -29.35 -49.33 -18.04
CA SER A 201 -29.82 -50.72 -18.18
C SER A 201 -29.74 -51.42 -16.83
#